data_AF-A0A7W0WQD0-F1
#
_entry.id   AF-A0A7W0WQD0-F1
#
_cell.length_a   1.000
_cell.length_b   1.000
_cell.length_c   1.000
_cell.angle_alpha   90.00
_cell.angle_beta   90.00
_cell.angle_gamma   90.00
#
_symmetry.space_group_name_H-M   'P 1'
#
loop_
_entity.id
_entity.type
_entity.pdbx_description
1 polymer ?
#
loop_
_entity_poly.entity_id
_entity_poly.type
_entity_poly.pdbx_seq_one_letter_code
_entity_poly.pdbx_strand_id
1 'polypeptide(L)'
;MRMVAALAALLVISGVAYAQPGNDAPPPPTYPPQPQQQPGYPPPPQQYQPGYGYQVPLTPEEHELLMDGEISSGQHIGGGVAALFLGFGVGQAVQGRWSDTGWIFTLGEAASFAVLIGGMVRTFDDCQLDGQDNCDHSDGPPLMIAGLIGFTVFRIWEIVDAFGGPTDHNRRVRELKFRMGVPVRVGDRFMPYVNKTRDGGGVAGLQLRF
;
A
#
# COMPACT_ATOMS: atom_id res chain seq x y z
N MET A 1 -15.49 -30.00 -3.09
CA MET A 1 -15.06 -29.19 -4.27
C MET A 1 -15.01 -27.68 -4.03
N ARG A 2 -15.87 -27.08 -3.18
CA ARG A 2 -15.90 -25.61 -2.96
C ARG A 2 -14.65 -25.02 -2.24
N MET A 3 -13.97 -25.79 -1.40
CA MET A 3 -12.72 -25.34 -0.74
C MET A 3 -11.52 -25.19 -1.70
N VAL A 4 -11.48 -25.96 -2.80
CA VAL A 4 -10.38 -25.90 -3.79
C VAL A 4 -10.48 -24.62 -4.62
N ALA A 5 -11.69 -24.09 -4.83
CA ALA A 5 -11.89 -22.84 -5.57
C ALA A 5 -11.42 -21.60 -4.78
N ALA A 6 -11.60 -21.58 -3.45
CA ALA A 6 -11.13 -20.48 -2.60
C ALA A 6 -9.59 -20.43 -2.51
N LEU A 7 -8.95 -21.60 -2.45
CA LEU A 7 -7.48 -21.70 -2.45
C LEU A 7 -6.88 -21.37 -3.82
N ALA A 8 -7.57 -21.72 -4.91
CA ALA A 8 -7.18 -21.31 -6.26
C ALA A 8 -7.32 -19.79 -6.47
N ALA A 9 -8.34 -19.14 -5.91
CA ALA A 9 -8.49 -17.68 -5.99
C ALA A 9 -7.36 -16.94 -5.25
N LEU A 10 -6.93 -17.45 -4.08
CA LEU A 10 -5.77 -16.91 -3.35
C LEU A 10 -4.45 -17.11 -4.11
N LEU A 11 -4.30 -18.22 -4.83
CA LEU A 11 -3.10 -18.49 -5.64
C LEU A 11 -3.04 -17.65 -6.93
N VAL A 12 -4.18 -17.25 -7.50
CA VAL A 12 -4.22 -16.37 -8.68
C VAL A 12 -3.78 -14.94 -8.34
N ILE A 13 -4.03 -14.45 -7.12
CA ILE A 13 -3.59 -13.12 -6.68
C ILE A 13 -2.06 -13.10 -6.43
N SER A 14 -1.45 -14.22 -6.04
CA SER A 14 0.01 -14.34 -5.92
C SER A 14 0.76 -14.44 -7.26
N GLY A 15 0.06 -14.65 -8.38
CA GLY A 15 0.66 -14.86 -9.70
C GLY A 15 1.12 -13.59 -10.43
N VAL A 16 0.87 -12.41 -9.86
CA VAL A 16 1.12 -11.11 -10.53
C VAL A 16 2.27 -10.35 -9.88
N ALA A 17 3.27 -11.04 -9.34
CA ALA A 17 4.61 -10.49 -9.23
C ALA A 17 5.26 -10.54 -10.63
N TYR A 18 4.70 -9.78 -11.58
CA TYR A 18 5.34 -9.57 -12.87
C TYR A 18 6.73 -9.00 -12.58
N ALA A 19 7.74 -9.77 -12.92
CA ALA A 19 9.11 -9.34 -13.02
C ALA A 19 9.11 -7.96 -13.69
N GLN A 20 9.57 -6.94 -12.97
CA GLN A 20 9.72 -5.59 -13.53
C GLN A 20 10.53 -5.73 -14.83
N PRO A 21 9.94 -5.42 -16.00
CA PRO A 21 10.70 -5.39 -17.24
C PRO A 21 11.63 -4.18 -17.12
N GLY A 22 12.94 -4.41 -16.98
CA GLY A 22 13.91 -3.31 -17.02
C GLY A 22 14.94 -3.25 -15.90
N ASN A 23 15.38 -4.39 -15.34
CA ASN A 23 16.57 -4.40 -14.49
C ASN A 23 17.83 -4.90 -15.23
N ASP A 24 17.91 -4.65 -16.54
CA ASP A 24 19.21 -4.66 -17.20
C ASP A 24 19.93 -3.41 -16.69
N ALA A 25 21.07 -3.61 -16.02
CA ALA A 25 21.90 -2.49 -15.59
C ALA A 25 22.14 -1.61 -16.81
N PRO A 26 21.85 -0.29 -16.75
CA PRO A 26 22.15 0.59 -17.86
C PRO A 26 23.63 0.42 -18.24
N PRO A 27 23.97 0.37 -19.54
CA PRO A 27 25.36 0.21 -19.96
C PRO A 27 26.20 1.27 -19.24
N PRO A 28 27.38 0.91 -18.74
CA PRO A 28 28.21 1.85 -18.00
C PRO A 28 28.39 3.10 -18.87
N PRO A 29 28.05 4.30 -18.34
CA PRO A 29 28.20 5.52 -19.09
C PRO A 29 29.64 5.61 -19.64
N THR A 30 29.75 5.75 -20.96
CA THR A 30 31.01 6.04 -21.63
C THR A 30 31.39 7.47 -21.30
N TYR A 31 32.11 7.65 -20.19
CA TYR A 31 32.66 8.94 -19.86
C TYR A 31 33.73 9.31 -20.88
N PRO A 32 33.69 10.53 -21.46
CA PRO A 32 34.85 11.03 -22.17
C PRO A 32 36.07 10.99 -21.24
N PRO A 33 37.28 10.76 -21.78
CA PRO A 33 38.50 10.73 -20.99
C PRO A 33 38.53 12.00 -20.13
N GLN A 34 38.57 11.81 -18.81
CA GLN A 34 38.66 12.94 -17.89
C GLN A 34 39.88 13.76 -18.29
N PRO A 35 39.73 15.09 -18.48
CA PRO A 35 40.89 15.95 -18.65
C PRO A 35 41.85 15.64 -17.51
N GLN A 36 43.12 15.36 -17.83
CA GLN A 36 44.15 15.10 -16.83
C GLN A 36 44.06 16.21 -15.78
N GLN A 37 43.72 15.83 -14.55
CA GLN A 37 43.57 16.76 -13.46
C GLN A 37 44.90 17.49 -13.30
N GLN A 38 44.89 18.79 -13.61
CA GLN A 38 46.03 19.65 -13.31
C GLN A 38 46.30 19.58 -11.81
N PRO A 39 47.56 19.36 -11.40
CA PRO A 39 47.91 19.31 -9.99
C PRO A 39 47.58 20.62 -9.30
N GLY A 40 46.69 20.54 -8.30
CA GLY A 40 46.64 21.44 -7.16
C GLY A 40 45.85 22.72 -7.38
N TYR A 41 44.61 22.75 -6.88
CA TYR A 41 44.17 23.68 -5.82
C TYR A 41 43.00 23.01 -5.08
N PRO A 42 42.93 23.06 -3.75
CA PRO A 42 41.73 22.59 -3.04
C PRO A 42 40.53 23.42 -3.53
N PRO A 43 39.41 22.78 -3.89
CA PRO A 43 38.22 23.51 -4.28
C PRO A 43 37.84 24.47 -3.14
N PRO A 44 37.52 25.74 -3.44
CA PRO A 44 37.10 26.69 -2.41
C PRO A 44 35.91 26.09 -1.64
N PRO A 45 35.85 26.28 -0.31
CA PRO A 45 34.73 25.78 0.49
C PRO A 45 33.44 26.29 -0.14
N GLN A 46 32.59 25.37 -0.61
CA GLN A 46 31.29 25.73 -1.14
C GLN A 46 30.51 26.39 -0.02
N GLN A 47 30.44 27.72 -0.06
CA GLN A 47 29.54 28.48 0.78
C GLN A 47 28.15 28.06 0.37
N TYR A 48 27.48 27.33 1.26
CA TYR A 48 26.07 26.99 1.14
C TYR A 48 25.31 28.31 1.03
N GLN A 49 24.98 28.75 -0.18
CA GLN A 49 24.14 29.92 -0.36
C GLN A 49 22.73 29.49 0.05
N PRO A 50 22.17 30.03 1.15
CA PRO A 50 20.77 29.79 1.46
C PRO A 50 19.96 30.36 0.30
N GLY A 51 19.37 29.47 -0.50
CA GLY A 51 18.56 29.85 -1.65
C GLY A 51 17.47 30.82 -1.20
N TYR A 52 17.41 31.97 -1.85
CA TYR A 52 16.37 32.97 -1.64
C TYR A 52 15.00 32.30 -1.69
N GLY A 53 14.26 32.37 -0.59
CA GLY A 53 13.00 31.69 -0.38
C GLY A 53 11.93 32.18 -1.34
N TYR A 54 11.81 31.54 -2.50
CA TYR A 54 10.57 31.57 -3.26
C TYR A 54 9.52 30.86 -2.41
N GLN A 55 8.59 31.63 -1.85
CA GLN A 55 7.38 31.08 -1.27
C GLN A 55 6.57 30.47 -2.41
N VAL A 56 6.75 29.17 -2.65
CA VAL A 56 5.90 28.41 -3.56
C VAL A 56 4.50 28.44 -2.93
N PRO A 57 3.49 29.04 -3.59
CA PRO A 57 2.14 28.98 -3.08
C PRO A 57 1.70 27.52 -3.01
N LEU A 58 1.36 27.05 -1.82
CA LEU A 58 0.85 25.70 -1.58
C LEU A 58 -0.68 25.71 -1.64
N THR A 59 -1.28 24.69 -2.23
CA THR A 59 -2.72 24.48 -2.08
C THR A 59 -3.04 24.03 -0.64
N PRO A 60 -4.28 24.16 -0.17
CA PRO A 60 -4.67 23.65 1.15
C PRO A 60 -4.33 22.16 1.35
N GLU A 61 -4.50 21.36 0.30
CA GLU A 61 -4.21 19.92 0.32
C GLU A 61 -2.70 19.65 0.37
N GLU A 62 -1.89 20.45 -0.33
CA GLU A 62 -0.43 20.36 -0.23
C GLU A 62 0.08 20.77 1.15
N HIS A 63 -0.58 21.75 1.77
CA HIS A 63 -0.29 22.16 3.14
C HIS A 63 -0.62 21.05 4.14
N GLU A 64 -1.80 20.43 4.02
CA GLU A 64 -2.19 19.28 4.85
C GLU A 64 -1.23 18.10 4.66
N LEU A 65 -0.89 17.74 3.42
CA LEU A 65 0.05 16.66 3.13
C LEU A 65 1.45 16.91 3.74
N LEU A 66 1.89 18.18 3.77
CA LEU A 66 3.14 18.56 4.40
C LEU A 66 3.08 18.53 5.93
N MET A 67 1.93 18.88 6.51
CA MET A 67 1.67 18.81 7.94
C MET A 67 1.62 17.35 8.44
N ASP A 68 1.02 16.46 7.66
CA ASP A 68 0.99 15.02 7.94
C ASP A 68 2.37 14.38 7.83
N GLY A 69 3.19 14.87 6.90
CA GLY A 69 4.56 14.44 6.71
C GLY A 69 4.68 13.05 6.07
N GLU A 70 5.88 12.48 6.15
CA GLU A 70 6.15 11.15 5.60
C GLU A 70 5.74 10.06 6.60
N ILE A 71 5.08 9.04 6.11
CA ILE A 71 4.75 7.83 6.86
C ILE A 71 6.04 7.04 7.09
N SER A 72 6.36 6.81 8.37
CA SER A 72 7.53 6.04 8.76
C SER A 72 7.42 4.57 8.32
N SER A 73 8.55 3.88 8.17
CA SER A 73 8.56 2.44 7.87
C SER A 73 7.81 1.61 8.90
N GLY A 74 7.88 2.01 10.18
CA GLY A 74 7.13 1.37 11.27
C GLY A 74 5.61 1.52 11.10
N GLN A 75 5.14 2.72 10.73
CA GLN A 75 3.73 2.95 10.43
C GLN A 75 3.28 2.23 9.16
N HIS A 76 4.12 2.16 8.13
CA HIS A 76 3.82 1.44 6.89
C HIS A 76 3.65 -0.06 7.15
N ILE A 77 4.66 -0.71 7.76
CA ILE A 77 4.63 -2.14 8.07
C ILE A 77 3.55 -2.43 9.12
N GLY A 78 3.49 -1.63 10.18
CA GLY A 78 2.50 -1.76 11.24
C GLY A 78 1.07 -1.62 10.70
N GLY A 79 0.83 -0.67 9.80
CA GLY A 79 -0.44 -0.49 9.14
C GLY A 79 -0.79 -1.65 8.21
N GLY A 80 0.17 -2.18 7.44
CA GLY A 80 -0.05 -3.37 6.61
C GLY A 80 -0.39 -4.62 7.44
N VAL A 81 0.31 -4.84 8.56
CA VAL A 81 0.02 -5.95 9.49
C VAL A 81 -1.33 -5.75 10.16
N ALA A 82 -1.64 -4.53 10.63
CA ALA A 82 -2.93 -4.24 11.23
C ALA A 82 -4.08 -4.43 10.22
N ALA A 83 -3.89 -4.00 8.97
CA ALA A 83 -4.83 -4.28 7.88
C ALA A 83 -5.02 -5.78 7.68
N LEU A 84 -3.98 -6.62 7.70
CA LEU A 84 -4.12 -8.07 7.53
C LEU A 84 -4.97 -8.76 8.62
N PHE A 85 -4.86 -8.32 9.88
CA PHE A 85 -5.48 -9.04 11.00
C PHE A 85 -6.79 -8.42 11.52
N LEU A 86 -6.91 -7.09 11.50
CA LEU A 86 -8.01 -6.40 12.18
C LEU A 86 -9.11 -5.96 11.21
N GLY A 87 -8.70 -5.29 10.13
CA GLY A 87 -9.60 -4.72 9.13
C GLY A 87 -10.29 -3.43 9.54
N PHE A 88 -11.40 -3.13 8.88
CA PHE A 88 -12.23 -1.93 9.08
C PHE A 88 -11.46 -0.61 8.98
N GLY A 89 -10.38 -0.56 8.17
CA GLY A 89 -9.56 0.64 7.99
C GLY A 89 -8.54 0.87 9.11
N VAL A 90 -8.34 -0.09 10.02
CA VAL A 90 -7.39 0.07 11.13
C VAL A 90 -5.95 0.22 10.63
N GLY A 91 -5.58 -0.43 9.53
CA GLY A 91 -4.25 -0.26 8.92
C GLY A 91 -3.96 1.18 8.51
N GLN A 92 -4.95 1.82 7.91
CA GLN A 92 -4.93 3.22 7.49
C GLN A 92 -4.89 4.15 8.71
N ALA A 93 -5.59 3.82 9.80
CA ALA A 93 -5.50 4.57 11.05
C ALA A 93 -4.09 4.53 11.66
N VAL A 94 -3.42 3.37 11.67
CA VAL A 94 -2.02 3.25 12.11
C VAL A 94 -1.09 4.08 11.24
N GLN A 95 -1.40 4.21 9.96
CA GLN A 95 -0.64 5.02 9.00
C GLN A 95 -0.95 6.53 9.08
N GLY A 96 -1.94 6.95 9.87
CA GLY A 96 -2.41 8.34 9.90
C GLY A 96 -3.24 8.74 8.67
N ARG A 97 -3.69 7.78 7.85
CA ARG A 97 -4.42 7.97 6.59
C ARG A 97 -5.88 7.52 6.67
N TRP A 98 -6.47 7.52 7.86
CA TRP A 98 -7.84 7.04 8.01
C TRP A 98 -8.86 7.93 7.32
N SER A 99 -8.66 9.26 7.36
CA SER A 99 -9.50 10.25 6.66
C SER A 99 -9.45 10.11 5.14
N ASP A 100 -8.31 9.70 4.57
CA ASP A 100 -8.15 9.51 3.13
C ASP A 100 -8.98 8.33 2.62
N THR A 101 -8.67 7.13 3.13
CA THR A 101 -9.21 5.86 2.61
C THR A 101 -9.75 4.94 3.69
N GLY A 102 -9.31 5.07 4.95
CA GLY A 102 -9.70 4.17 6.04
C GLY A 102 -11.21 4.10 6.28
N TRP A 103 -11.89 5.25 6.23
CA TRP A 103 -13.34 5.32 6.45
C TRP A 103 -14.16 4.52 5.42
N ILE A 104 -13.67 4.42 4.17
CA ILE A 104 -14.34 3.65 3.10
C ILE A 104 -14.37 2.17 3.49
N PHE A 105 -13.27 1.65 4.02
CA PHE A 105 -13.18 0.27 4.48
C PHE A 105 -14.03 0.04 5.72
N THR A 106 -14.01 0.98 6.69
CA THR A 106 -14.89 0.90 7.86
C THR A 106 -16.36 0.76 7.45
N LEU A 107 -16.85 1.63 6.56
CA LEU A 107 -18.25 1.61 6.12
C LEU A 107 -18.57 0.42 5.23
N GLY A 108 -17.71 0.11 4.25
CA GLY A 108 -17.91 -0.98 3.30
C GLY A 108 -17.92 -2.35 3.98
N GLU A 109 -16.98 -2.60 4.89
CA GLU A 109 -16.93 -3.84 5.67
C GLU A 109 -18.08 -3.93 6.67
N ALA A 110 -18.42 -2.84 7.36
CA ALA A 110 -19.56 -2.83 8.27
C ALA A 110 -20.89 -3.10 7.55
N ALA A 111 -21.10 -2.48 6.38
CA ALA A 111 -22.30 -2.71 5.57
C ALA A 111 -22.36 -4.17 5.07
N SER A 112 -21.24 -4.70 4.57
CA SER A 112 -21.17 -6.09 4.10
C SER A 112 -21.41 -7.09 5.24
N PHE A 113 -20.85 -6.81 6.42
CA PHE A 113 -21.04 -7.60 7.62
C PHE A 113 -22.49 -7.54 8.12
N ALA A 114 -23.13 -6.37 8.08
CA ALA A 114 -24.55 -6.22 8.41
C ALA A 114 -25.44 -7.01 7.45
N VAL A 115 -25.14 -7.02 6.16
CA VAL A 115 -25.85 -7.84 5.16
C VAL A 115 -25.66 -9.33 5.43
N LEU A 116 -24.45 -9.76 5.79
CA LEU A 116 -24.15 -11.14 6.16
C LEU A 116 -24.97 -11.58 7.40
N ILE A 117 -24.97 -10.78 8.46
CA ILE A 117 -25.75 -11.06 9.68
C ILE A 117 -27.25 -11.03 9.38
N GLY A 118 -27.73 -10.07 8.58
CA GLY A 118 -29.13 -10.00 8.18
C GLY A 118 -29.59 -11.23 7.39
N GLY A 119 -28.75 -11.74 6.47
CA GLY A 119 -28.99 -12.99 5.77
C GLY A 119 -29.03 -14.21 6.70
N MET A 120 -28.14 -14.24 7.72
CA MET A 120 -28.10 -15.31 8.72
C MET A 120 -29.38 -15.32 9.57
N VAL A 121 -29.81 -14.16 10.08
CA VAL A 121 -31.07 -14.04 10.85
C VAL A 121 -32.26 -14.49 10.02
N ARG A 122 -32.39 -14.01 8.78
CA ARG A 122 -33.48 -14.44 7.87
C ARG A 122 -33.48 -15.94 7.60
N THR A 123 -32.30 -16.54 7.45
CA THR A 123 -32.20 -18.00 7.26
C THR A 123 -32.77 -18.75 8.47
N PHE A 124 -32.56 -18.26 9.69
CA PHE A 124 -33.16 -18.88 10.89
C PHE A 124 -34.65 -18.61 11.04
N ASP A 125 -35.13 -17.43 10.64
CA ASP A 125 -36.55 -17.08 10.70
C ASP A 125 -37.38 -17.86 9.66
N ASP A 126 -36.85 -18.02 8.44
CA ASP A 126 -37.53 -18.71 7.33
C ASP A 126 -37.42 -20.24 7.41
N CYS A 127 -36.37 -20.76 8.04
CA CYS A 127 -36.15 -22.18 8.24
C CYS A 127 -36.27 -22.53 9.73
N GLN A 128 -37.49 -22.77 10.20
CA GLN A 128 -37.68 -23.32 11.54
C GLN A 128 -36.98 -24.68 11.65
N LEU A 129 -36.22 -24.87 12.74
CA LEU A 129 -35.45 -26.10 13.01
C LEU A 129 -36.33 -27.35 13.20
N ASP A 130 -37.65 -27.19 13.28
CA ASP A 130 -38.62 -28.26 13.53
C ASP A 130 -38.98 -29.07 12.26
N GLY A 131 -38.31 -28.81 11.13
CA GLY A 131 -38.21 -29.75 10.01
C GLY A 131 -39.43 -29.86 9.10
N GLN A 132 -40.37 -28.90 9.18
CA GLN A 132 -41.60 -28.91 8.37
C GLN A 132 -41.65 -27.87 7.24
N ASP A 133 -40.70 -26.92 7.18
CA ASP A 133 -40.75 -25.83 6.20
C ASP A 133 -39.75 -25.99 5.05
N ASN A 134 -40.26 -25.85 3.82
CA ASN A 134 -39.48 -25.83 2.60
C ASN A 134 -38.70 -24.51 2.51
N CYS A 135 -37.43 -24.53 2.91
CA CYS A 135 -36.45 -23.44 2.78
C CYS A 135 -36.19 -22.94 1.34
N ASP A 136 -36.92 -23.45 0.33
CA ASP A 136 -36.69 -23.18 -1.09
C ASP A 136 -36.96 -21.72 -1.50
N HIS A 137 -37.61 -20.92 -0.65
CA HIS A 137 -37.94 -19.51 -0.92
C HIS A 137 -37.26 -18.50 0.02
N SER A 138 -36.28 -18.92 0.83
CA SER A 138 -35.60 -17.97 1.73
C SER A 138 -34.64 -17.06 0.95
N ASP A 139 -34.77 -15.75 1.18
CA ASP A 139 -33.82 -14.74 0.71
C ASP A 139 -32.54 -14.68 1.58
N GLY A 140 -32.48 -15.46 2.67
CA GLY A 140 -31.36 -15.50 3.61
C GLY A 140 -30.03 -15.91 2.99
N PRO A 141 -29.91 -17.11 2.37
CA PRO A 141 -28.65 -17.57 1.80
C PRO A 141 -28.06 -16.65 0.71
N PRO A 142 -28.86 -16.10 -0.24
CA PRO A 142 -28.36 -15.09 -1.18
C PRO A 142 -27.77 -13.85 -0.49
N LEU A 143 -28.43 -13.34 0.56
CA LEU A 143 -27.92 -12.19 1.32
C LEU A 143 -26.63 -12.52 2.06
N MET A 144 -26.52 -13.71 2.66
CA MET A 144 -25.28 -14.15 3.30
C MET A 144 -24.12 -14.21 2.30
N ILE A 145 -24.37 -14.78 1.12
CA ILE A 145 -23.36 -14.86 0.05
C ILE A 145 -22.95 -13.46 -0.41
N ALA A 146 -23.92 -12.56 -0.63
CA ALA A 146 -23.67 -11.18 -1.03
C ALA A 146 -22.82 -10.43 0.02
N GLY A 147 -23.17 -10.55 1.31
CA GLY A 147 -22.42 -9.96 2.41
C GLY A 147 -20.99 -10.51 2.51
N LEU A 148 -20.81 -11.82 2.36
CA LEU A 148 -19.49 -12.45 2.39
C LEU A 148 -18.61 -12.01 1.22
N ILE A 149 -19.16 -11.92 0.00
CA ILE A 149 -18.43 -11.45 -1.19
C ILE A 149 -18.03 -9.99 -0.99
N GLY A 150 -18.98 -9.12 -0.57
CA GLY A 150 -18.72 -7.71 -0.30
C GLY A 150 -17.60 -7.52 0.71
N PHE A 151 -17.69 -8.23 1.85
CA PHE A 151 -16.69 -8.18 2.90
C PHE A 151 -15.32 -8.61 2.38
N THR A 152 -15.25 -9.71 1.61
CA THR A 152 -13.99 -10.22 1.05
C THR A 152 -13.35 -9.24 0.07
N VAL A 153 -14.14 -8.60 -0.79
CA VAL A 153 -13.63 -7.60 -1.76
C VAL A 153 -13.07 -6.39 -1.04
N PHE A 154 -13.80 -5.82 -0.07
CA PHE A 154 -13.30 -4.71 0.73
C PHE A 154 -12.05 -5.08 1.51
N ARG A 155 -11.99 -6.31 2.05
CA ARG A 155 -10.82 -6.82 2.76
C ARG A 155 -9.56 -6.85 1.91
N ILE A 156 -9.68 -7.39 0.69
CA ILE A 156 -8.55 -7.46 -0.24
C ILE A 156 -8.12 -6.05 -0.64
N TRP A 157 -9.08 -5.16 -0.91
CA TRP A 157 -8.79 -3.78 -1.26
C TRP A 157 -8.09 -3.02 -0.11
N GLU A 158 -8.56 -3.17 1.12
CA GLU A 158 -7.94 -2.56 2.31
C GLU A 158 -6.48 -2.99 2.46
N ILE A 159 -6.20 -4.29 2.32
CA ILE A 159 -4.84 -4.83 2.41
C ILE A 159 -3.96 -4.21 1.32
N VAL A 160 -4.42 -4.17 0.07
CA VAL A 160 -3.65 -3.60 -1.05
C VAL A 160 -3.39 -2.10 -0.82
N ASP A 161 -4.39 -1.33 -0.39
CA ASP A 161 -4.24 0.10 -0.09
C ASP A 161 -3.29 0.35 1.10
N ALA A 162 -3.35 -0.48 2.14
CA ALA A 162 -2.46 -0.36 3.29
C ALA A 162 -0.99 -0.59 2.91
N PHE A 163 -0.68 -1.48 1.96
CA PHE A 163 0.69 -1.67 1.48
C PHE A 163 1.11 -0.68 0.39
N GLY A 164 0.21 -0.32 -0.54
CA GLY A 164 0.52 0.55 -1.66
C GLY A 164 0.47 2.05 -1.32
N GLY A 165 -0.56 2.47 -0.59
CA GLY A 165 -0.87 3.88 -0.36
C GLY A 165 0.23 4.69 0.34
N PRO A 166 0.97 4.16 1.34
CA PRO A 166 2.08 4.90 1.94
C PRO A 166 3.20 5.26 0.95
N THR A 167 3.41 4.45 -0.08
CA THR A 167 4.44 4.72 -1.11
C THR A 167 4.06 5.95 -1.93
N ASP A 168 2.80 6.03 -2.35
CA ASP A 168 2.28 7.16 -3.11
C ASP A 168 2.15 8.44 -2.27
N HIS A 169 1.76 8.31 -1.00
CA HIS A 169 1.76 9.41 -0.04
C HIS A 169 3.18 10.00 0.12
N ASN A 170 4.15 9.16 0.45
CA ASN A 170 5.52 9.60 0.67
C ASN A 170 6.17 10.17 -0.60
N ARG A 171 5.82 9.66 -1.78
CA ARG A 171 6.27 10.26 -3.05
C ARG A 171 5.79 11.71 -3.19
N ARG A 172 4.49 11.96 -2.98
CA ARG A 172 3.89 13.29 -3.06
C ARG A 172 4.49 14.26 -2.04
N VAL A 173 4.68 13.83 -0.79
CA VAL A 173 5.32 14.64 0.25
C VAL A 173 6.76 15.02 -0.14
N ARG A 174 7.52 14.08 -0.71
CA ARG A 174 8.91 14.33 -1.16
C ARG A 174 8.98 15.28 -2.34
N GLU A 175 8.08 15.15 -3.30
CA GLU A 175 7.96 16.08 -4.43
C GLU A 175 7.67 17.51 -3.94
N LEU A 176 6.78 17.67 -2.96
CA LEU A 176 6.50 18.96 -2.33
C LEU A 176 7.72 19.52 -1.58
N LYS A 177 8.40 18.71 -0.77
CA LYS A 177 9.64 19.12 -0.09
C LYS A 177 10.72 19.56 -1.09
N PHE A 178 10.87 18.83 -2.20
CA PHE A 178 11.81 19.18 -3.26
C PHE A 178 11.46 20.52 -3.91
N ARG A 179 10.18 20.77 -4.22
CA ARG A 179 9.70 22.06 -4.75
C ARG A 179 9.99 23.23 -3.82
N MET A 180 9.95 23.01 -2.51
CA MET A 180 10.24 24.03 -1.50
C MET A 180 11.73 24.17 -1.17
N GLY A 181 12.63 23.40 -1.80
CA GLY A 181 14.05 23.38 -1.45
C GLY A 181 14.34 22.82 -0.06
N VAL A 182 13.39 22.11 0.55
CA VAL A 182 13.58 21.44 1.84
C VAL A 182 14.40 20.17 1.57
N PRO A 183 15.52 19.94 2.30
CA PRO A 183 16.31 18.73 2.12
C PRO A 183 15.43 17.51 2.41
N VAL A 184 15.23 16.69 1.38
CA VAL A 184 14.50 15.43 1.51
C VAL A 184 15.41 14.45 2.24
N ARG A 185 15.04 14.06 3.47
CA ARG A 185 15.70 12.95 4.13
C ARG A 185 15.41 11.71 3.30
N VAL A 186 16.46 11.19 2.68
CA VAL A 186 16.43 9.86 2.08
C VAL A 186 16.48 8.87 3.25
N GLY A 187 15.39 8.79 4.01
CA GLY A 187 15.31 8.00 5.25
C GLY A 187 15.50 6.52 5.00
N ASP A 188 15.64 5.78 6.09
CA ASP A 188 15.95 4.34 6.16
C ASP A 188 15.10 3.56 5.17
N ARG A 189 15.68 3.25 4.01
CA ARG A 189 14.95 2.60 2.94
C ARG A 189 14.94 1.11 3.24
N PHE A 190 13.79 0.63 3.71
CA PHE A 190 13.38 -0.74 3.45
C PHE A 190 13.03 -0.84 1.96
N MET A 191 13.93 -1.43 1.20
CA MET A 191 13.73 -1.70 -0.23
C MET A 191 13.61 -3.20 -0.41
N PRO A 192 12.37 -3.75 -0.49
CA PRO A 192 12.23 -5.09 -1.02
C PRO A 192 12.81 -5.08 -2.44
N TYR A 193 13.69 -6.02 -2.74
CA TYR A 193 14.27 -6.16 -4.06
C TYR A 193 14.06 -7.58 -4.55
N VAL A 194 13.83 -7.72 -5.85
CA VAL A 194 13.89 -8.99 -6.55
C VAL A 194 14.99 -8.85 -7.59
N ASN A 195 16.00 -9.72 -7.52
CA ASN A 195 17.10 -9.74 -8.46
C ASN A 195 17.22 -11.12 -9.11
N LYS A 196 17.65 -11.16 -10.37
CA LYS A 196 17.94 -12.42 -11.07
C LYS A 196 19.26 -12.98 -10.56
N THR A 197 19.33 -14.29 -10.35
CA THR A 197 20.60 -14.98 -10.12
C THR A 197 21.25 -15.31 -11.46
N ARG A 198 22.57 -15.47 -11.45
CA ARG A 198 23.35 -15.84 -12.65
C ARG A 198 22.91 -17.18 -13.25
N ASP A 199 22.33 -18.06 -12.44
CA ASP A 199 21.94 -19.42 -12.83
C ASP A 199 20.48 -19.51 -13.31
N GLY A 200 19.83 -18.37 -13.59
CA GLY A 200 18.45 -18.34 -14.11
C GLY A 200 17.36 -18.42 -13.04
N GLY A 201 17.69 -18.24 -11.76
CA GLY A 201 16.75 -18.12 -10.65
C GLY A 201 16.44 -16.67 -10.26
N GLY A 202 15.70 -16.49 -9.17
CA GLY A 202 15.41 -15.18 -8.57
C GLY A 202 15.74 -15.18 -7.08
N VAL A 203 16.32 -14.08 -6.59
CA VAL A 203 16.49 -13.79 -5.16
C VAL A 203 15.57 -12.63 -4.82
N ALA A 204 14.69 -12.85 -3.85
CA ALA A 204 13.96 -11.79 -3.19
C ALA A 204 14.64 -11.49 -1.85
N GLY A 205 14.77 -10.22 -1.49
CA GLY A 205 15.36 -9.80 -0.24
C GLY A 205 14.84 -8.45 0.22
N LEU A 206 15.22 -8.07 1.44
CA LEU A 206 14.97 -6.75 2.00
C LEU A 206 16.32 -6.06 2.16
N GLN A 207 16.53 -4.97 1.44
CA GLN A 207 17.66 -4.09 1.68
C GLN A 207 17.27 -3.10 2.78
N LEU A 208 18.11 -3.05 3.82
CA LEU A 208 18.05 -2.10 4.92
C LEU A 208 19.21 -1.12 4.77
N ARG A 209 18.91 0.18 4.77
CA ARG A 209 19.94 1.23 4.79
C ARG A 209 19.68 2.08 6.04
N PHE A 210 20.67 2.13 6.92
CA PHE A 210 20.71 2.93 8.15
C PHE A 210 21.94 3.84 8.12
#